data_AF-A0A1Y4H2U8-F1
#
_entry.id   AF-A0A1Y4H2U8-F1
#
_cell.length_a   1.000
_cell.length_b   1.000
_cell.length_c   1.000
_cell.angle_alpha   90.00
_cell.angle_beta   90.00
_cell.angle_gamma   90.00
#
_symmetry.space_group_name_H-M   'P 1'
#
loop_
_entity.id
_entity.type
_entity.pdbx_description
1 polymer ?
#
loop_
_entity_poly.entity_id
_entity_poly.type
_entity_poly.pdbx_seq_one_letter_code
_entity_poly.pdbx_strand_id
1 'polypeptide(L)'
;MDSLWWSMEWLRQWMPFGGRSPAGSPPPAWCSPCAIPWPAPRAALPGVFPPPPFLTSPRPRRQCSRPRPIRRISTLSSRCRPPTRSPGRCALSKPMDWQVIAMDRDVIARFVREDGEQLLVDETDWGLTSIEGAAAPAYQLFTENTASGDGVVVTGKRVGARDLKLEAEVMDTRNNDILRRRAVAFFRGKTNFQIHLTYMGVTRWIAGELAAFDAPSSQIDQPQGFSVYFVCPAAFWQSEDDFGQDIAGETARWGFPYMDHPRQGVLVSAYRFQRQVELDYDGDEPAWPRITLTASETVTNPKMSINGAYVRLLDTLLAGDSVTLAFDPPRVTKNGENILNRIDRTSNFSAMQMQPGINRIEFSADAGDNALHCVVRYNKQYLGV
;
A
#
# COMPACT_ATOMS: atom_id res chain seq x y z
N MET A 1 -12.21 -47.05 58.39
CA MET A 1 -10.87 -47.26 58.97
C MET A 1 -9.89 -46.60 58.02
N ASP A 2 -9.07 -45.72 58.57
CA ASP A 2 -7.70 -45.37 58.19
C ASP A 2 -7.35 -45.04 56.71
N SER A 3 -6.62 -43.96 56.39
CA SER A 3 -6.14 -42.86 57.25
C SER A 3 -5.52 -41.70 56.44
N LEU A 4 -5.97 -40.46 56.70
CA LEU A 4 -5.14 -39.26 56.99
C LEU A 4 -4.11 -38.74 55.91
N TRP A 5 -3.40 -37.60 56.03
CA TRP A 5 -3.32 -36.46 56.99
C TRP A 5 -3.04 -35.15 56.18
N TRP A 6 -3.88 -34.10 56.32
CA TRP A 6 -3.56 -32.64 56.29
C TRP A 6 -2.98 -31.97 55.01
N SER A 7 -2.95 -30.63 54.80
CA SER A 7 -3.39 -29.40 55.55
C SER A 7 -3.78 -28.32 54.50
N MET A 8 -4.80 -27.45 54.67
CA MET A 8 -4.83 -26.14 55.38
C MET A 8 -3.75 -25.13 54.87
N GLU A 9 -4.00 -23.81 54.72
CA GLU A 9 -4.96 -22.95 55.44
C GLU A 9 -5.36 -21.59 54.76
N TRP A 10 -6.65 -21.25 54.85
CA TRP A 10 -7.32 -19.91 55.00
C TRP A 10 -7.00 -18.65 54.15
N LEU A 11 -8.05 -18.22 53.42
CA LEU A 11 -8.82 -16.96 53.60
C LEU A 11 -8.18 -15.74 54.33
N ARG A 12 -8.24 -14.58 53.66
CA ARG A 12 -8.95 -13.39 54.21
C ARG A 12 -9.37 -12.36 53.16
N GLN A 13 -10.59 -11.85 53.31
CA GLN A 13 -11.20 -10.78 52.52
C GLN A 13 -11.42 -9.58 53.46
N TRP A 14 -11.23 -8.34 52.99
CA TRP A 14 -11.35 -7.12 53.81
C TRP A 14 -12.23 -6.04 53.16
N MET A 15 -13.17 -5.52 53.94
CA MET A 15 -13.58 -4.12 53.93
C MET A 15 -12.99 -3.44 55.18
N PRO A 16 -13.07 -2.10 55.31
CA PRO A 16 -14.09 -1.58 56.21
C PRO A 16 -14.76 -0.25 55.79
N PHE A 17 -15.80 0.10 56.55
CA PHE A 17 -16.43 1.42 56.75
C PHE A 17 -15.38 2.55 56.98
N GLY A 18 -15.65 3.84 56.77
CA GLY A 18 -16.85 4.53 56.28
C GLY A 18 -17.27 5.74 57.16
N GLY A 19 -17.53 6.92 56.55
CA GLY A 19 -18.32 7.99 57.18
C GLY A 19 -17.84 9.46 57.05
N ARG A 20 -18.83 10.37 57.05
CA ARG A 20 -18.80 11.84 57.26
C ARG A 20 -18.31 12.79 56.13
N SER A 21 -19.27 13.49 55.52
CA SER A 21 -19.14 14.90 55.07
C SER A 21 -19.33 15.86 56.27
N PRO A 22 -19.10 17.19 56.13
CA PRO A 22 -20.17 18.09 55.65
C PRO A 22 -19.73 19.35 54.87
N ALA A 23 -20.67 19.94 54.11
CA ALA A 23 -20.73 21.31 53.58
C ALA A 23 -19.57 21.84 52.66
N GLY A 24 -19.83 22.71 51.66
CA GLY A 24 -21.11 23.09 51.06
C GLY A 24 -21.09 24.45 50.34
N SER A 25 -21.58 24.50 49.09
CA SER A 25 -22.35 25.62 48.48
C SER A 25 -22.69 25.29 47.01
N PRO A 26 -23.77 25.85 46.42
CA PRO A 26 -24.34 25.35 45.15
C PRO A 26 -23.94 26.15 43.89
N PRO A 27 -24.12 25.58 42.68
CA PRO A 27 -24.01 26.33 41.43
C PRO A 27 -25.24 27.22 41.19
N PRO A 28 -25.07 28.41 40.58
CA PRO A 28 -26.20 29.25 40.17
C PRO A 28 -26.80 28.76 38.86
N ALA A 29 -28.05 28.31 38.90
CA ALA A 29 -28.96 28.44 37.75
C ALA A 29 -29.63 29.82 37.80
N TRP A 30 -30.19 30.28 36.67
CA TRP A 30 -31.54 30.88 36.53
C TRP A 30 -31.75 31.39 35.08
N CYS A 31 -32.99 31.75 34.73
CA CYS A 31 -33.38 32.50 33.53
C CYS A 31 -33.20 31.84 32.14
N SER A 32 -34.01 30.81 31.86
CA SER A 32 -34.88 30.86 30.67
C SER A 32 -36.16 31.62 31.06
N PRO A 33 -36.81 32.41 30.18
CA PRO A 33 -37.30 31.92 28.89
C PRO A 33 -37.25 32.89 27.68
N CYS A 34 -37.16 32.31 26.48
CA CYS A 34 -37.76 32.91 25.29
C CYS A 34 -38.11 31.80 24.27
N ALA A 35 -39.41 31.56 24.06
CA ALA A 35 -39.87 30.55 23.11
C ALA A 35 -40.11 31.19 21.73
N ILE A 36 -39.47 30.66 20.69
CA ILE A 36 -39.76 31.00 19.29
C ILE A 36 -40.15 29.69 18.58
N PRO A 37 -41.34 29.60 17.96
CA PRO A 37 -41.90 28.32 17.52
C PRO A 37 -41.29 27.83 16.20
N TRP A 38 -41.17 26.50 16.08
CA TRP A 38 -40.96 25.84 14.79
C TRP A 38 -42.22 25.96 13.92
N PRO A 39 -42.11 26.24 12.61
CA PRO A 39 -43.23 26.11 11.68
C PRO A 39 -43.48 24.63 11.37
N ALA A 40 -44.72 24.17 11.57
CA ALA A 40 -45.16 22.83 11.18
C ALA A 40 -45.32 22.72 9.64
N PRO A 41 -45.12 21.53 9.04
CA PRO A 41 -45.28 21.33 7.60
C PRO A 41 -46.76 21.42 7.18
N ARG A 42 -47.05 22.10 6.06
CA ARG A 42 -48.36 22.06 5.41
C ARG A 42 -48.46 20.86 4.46
N ALA A 43 -49.59 20.17 4.52
CA ALA A 43 -49.92 19.05 3.64
C ALA A 43 -50.34 19.50 2.23
N ALA A 44 -50.34 18.54 1.29
CA ALA A 44 -50.64 18.73 -0.12
C ALA A 44 -52.13 19.00 -0.43
N LEU A 45 -52.43 19.36 -1.70
CA LEU A 45 -53.41 18.72 -2.60
C LEU A 45 -53.23 19.30 -4.04
N PRO A 46 -53.85 18.78 -5.13
CA PRO A 46 -53.09 18.42 -6.35
C PRO A 46 -53.42 19.22 -7.63
N GLY A 47 -52.64 18.98 -8.69
CA GLY A 47 -52.89 19.38 -10.08
C GLY A 47 -52.47 18.28 -11.07
N VAL A 48 -53.13 18.19 -12.24
CA VAL A 48 -53.13 16.98 -13.10
C VAL A 48 -52.94 17.33 -14.60
N PHE A 49 -51.82 16.86 -15.19
CA PHE A 49 -51.55 16.67 -16.63
C PHE A 49 -51.63 17.92 -17.57
N PRO A 50 -51.22 17.85 -18.87
CA PRO A 50 -50.46 16.80 -19.60
C PRO A 50 -49.17 17.32 -20.32
N PRO A 51 -48.28 16.42 -20.80
CA PRO A 51 -47.28 16.70 -21.86
C PRO A 51 -47.90 16.52 -23.27
N PRO A 52 -47.37 17.13 -24.36
CA PRO A 52 -46.40 16.44 -25.26
C PRO A 52 -45.50 17.47 -26.05
N PRO A 53 -44.85 17.17 -27.21
CA PRO A 53 -44.54 15.89 -27.87
C PRO A 53 -43.05 15.66 -28.20
N PHE A 54 -42.69 14.41 -28.53
CA PHE A 54 -41.51 14.09 -29.33
C PHE A 54 -41.70 14.55 -30.80
N LEU A 55 -40.62 14.90 -31.49
CA LEU A 55 -40.59 14.98 -32.95
C LEU A 55 -39.40 14.20 -33.52
N THR A 56 -39.69 13.24 -34.40
CA THR A 56 -38.73 12.39 -35.10
C THR A 56 -38.61 12.79 -36.57
N SER A 57 -37.39 12.90 -37.11
CA SER A 57 -37.09 12.53 -38.50
C SER A 57 -35.56 12.49 -38.76
N PRO A 58 -35.04 11.76 -39.78
CA PRO A 58 -33.61 11.41 -39.85
C PRO A 58 -32.91 11.67 -41.21
N ARG A 59 -31.61 11.35 -41.26
CA ARG A 59 -30.73 11.17 -42.47
C ARG A 59 -30.28 12.48 -43.18
N PRO A 60 -29.24 12.45 -44.08
CA PRO A 60 -28.54 11.29 -44.65
C PRO A 60 -27.00 11.24 -44.52
N ARG A 61 -26.44 10.11 -44.99
CA ARG A 61 -25.00 9.82 -45.12
C ARG A 61 -24.28 10.80 -46.06
N ARG A 62 -22.96 10.93 -45.89
CA ARG A 62 -22.01 10.95 -47.02
C ARG A 62 -20.98 9.83 -46.88
N GLN A 63 -20.67 9.18 -48.00
CA GLN A 63 -19.53 8.28 -48.19
C GLN A 63 -18.53 8.96 -49.15
N CYS A 64 -17.46 8.24 -49.50
CA CYS A 64 -16.51 8.51 -50.59
C CYS A 64 -15.37 9.52 -50.27
N SER A 65 -14.13 9.33 -50.74
CA SER A 65 -13.55 8.12 -51.39
C SER A 65 -12.03 8.18 -51.69
N ARG A 66 -11.40 6.98 -51.71
CA ARG A 66 -10.34 6.51 -52.66
C ARG A 66 -8.85 6.92 -52.42
N PRO A 67 -7.86 6.16 -52.99
CA PRO A 67 -6.65 5.78 -52.23
C PRO A 67 -5.30 5.64 -53.00
N ARG A 68 -4.27 5.07 -52.32
CA ARG A 68 -3.09 4.32 -52.88
C ARG A 68 -2.01 5.18 -53.61
N PRO A 69 -0.80 4.67 -53.99
CA PRO A 69 -0.35 3.26 -54.17
C PRO A 69 1.02 2.86 -53.53
N ILE A 70 1.62 1.74 -54.01
CA ILE A 70 2.73 0.95 -53.42
C ILE A 70 3.84 0.62 -54.46
N ARG A 71 5.13 0.60 -54.05
CA ARG A 71 6.30 -0.18 -54.61
C ARG A 71 7.37 -0.33 -53.49
N ARG A 72 8.10 -1.42 -53.21
CA ARG A 72 8.27 -2.82 -53.70
C ARG A 72 9.26 -3.10 -54.86
N ILE A 73 10.11 -4.15 -54.68
CA ILE A 73 11.06 -4.81 -55.63
C ILE A 73 12.38 -4.00 -55.85
N SER A 74 13.63 -4.51 -56.05
CA SER A 74 14.29 -5.83 -56.35
C SER A 74 15.70 -5.85 -55.69
N THR A 75 16.30 -6.92 -55.11
CA THR A 75 16.82 -8.24 -55.58
C THR A 75 18.12 -8.28 -56.44
N LEU A 76 19.11 -9.04 -55.91
CA LEU A 76 20.04 -10.01 -56.58
C LEU A 76 21.52 -9.67 -56.95
N SER A 77 22.39 -10.67 -56.64
CA SER A 77 23.76 -10.95 -57.16
C SER A 77 24.98 -10.10 -56.72
N SER A 78 26.26 -10.52 -56.86
CA SER A 78 26.88 -11.84 -56.53
C SER A 78 28.43 -11.81 -56.56
N ARG A 79 29.08 -12.67 -55.74
CA ARG A 79 30.44 -13.27 -55.87
C ARG A 79 31.74 -12.43 -55.65
N CYS A 80 32.66 -13.12 -54.95
CA CYS A 80 34.15 -13.06 -54.96
C CYS A 80 34.92 -11.87 -54.35
N ARG A 81 35.92 -12.23 -53.51
CA ARG A 81 37.06 -11.41 -53.06
C ARG A 81 38.35 -11.88 -53.75
N PRO A 82 39.41 -11.07 -53.77
CA PRO A 82 40.64 -11.44 -53.03
C PRO A 82 41.01 -10.41 -51.93
N PRO A 83 41.98 -10.68 -51.04
CA PRO A 83 42.10 -9.96 -49.76
C PRO A 83 43.01 -8.71 -49.81
N THR A 84 42.60 -7.67 -49.09
CA THR A 84 43.46 -6.54 -48.70
C THR A 84 43.40 -6.32 -47.18
N ARG A 85 44.50 -5.77 -46.63
CA ARG A 85 44.75 -5.59 -45.19
C ARG A 85 43.58 -4.93 -44.48
N SER A 86 43.17 -5.45 -43.33
CA SER A 86 42.18 -4.83 -42.45
C SER A 86 42.77 -3.63 -41.70
N PRO A 87 42.28 -2.40 -41.91
CA PRO A 87 42.37 -1.36 -40.89
C PRO A 87 41.49 -1.78 -39.71
N GLY A 88 41.87 -1.38 -38.49
CA GLY A 88 41.01 -1.61 -37.32
C GLY A 88 39.66 -0.94 -37.53
N ARG A 89 38.56 -1.72 -37.50
CA ARG A 89 37.23 -1.14 -37.41
C ARG A 89 37.09 -0.58 -36.00
N CYS A 90 37.28 0.73 -35.83
CA CYS A 90 36.61 1.42 -34.74
C CYS A 90 35.13 1.07 -34.87
N ALA A 91 34.60 0.37 -33.85
CA ALA A 91 33.17 0.20 -33.76
C ALA A 91 32.59 1.61 -33.61
N LEU A 92 31.83 2.05 -34.62
CA LEU A 92 30.86 3.10 -34.41
C LEU A 92 29.88 2.55 -33.37
N SER A 93 30.11 2.91 -32.11
CA SER A 93 29.04 2.92 -31.13
C SER A 93 27.86 3.63 -31.77
N LYS A 94 26.66 3.04 -31.65
CA LYS A 94 25.47 3.85 -31.89
C LYS A 94 25.61 5.08 -30.98
N PRO A 95 25.30 6.30 -31.46
CA PRO A 95 25.09 7.38 -30.51
C PRO A 95 24.07 6.89 -29.49
N MET A 96 24.33 7.13 -28.21
CA MET A 96 23.34 6.91 -27.18
C MET A 96 22.17 7.81 -27.57
N ASP A 97 21.04 7.23 -27.99
CA ASP A 97 19.81 7.98 -28.27
C ASP A 97 19.29 8.49 -26.92
N TRP A 98 19.88 9.58 -26.44
CA TRP A 98 19.51 10.32 -25.24
C TRP A 98 18.19 11.07 -25.46
N GLN A 99 17.30 10.54 -26.30
CA GLN A 99 15.97 11.08 -26.54
C GLN A 99 15.31 11.23 -25.19
N VAL A 100 15.19 12.48 -24.76
CA VAL A 100 14.56 12.83 -23.49
C VAL A 100 13.10 12.42 -23.65
N ILE A 101 12.78 11.24 -23.11
CA ILE A 101 11.40 10.82 -22.87
C ILE A 101 10.78 12.01 -22.15
N ALA A 102 9.74 12.59 -22.76
CA ALA A 102 9.21 13.87 -22.33
C ALA A 102 8.93 13.80 -20.83
N MET A 103 9.67 14.59 -20.06
CA MET A 103 9.67 14.52 -18.60
C MET A 103 8.23 14.61 -18.13
N ASP A 104 7.76 13.56 -17.46
CA ASP A 104 6.44 13.54 -16.85
C ASP A 104 6.37 14.69 -15.83
N ARG A 105 5.26 15.42 -15.87
CA ARG A 105 5.02 16.63 -15.07
C ARG A 105 3.87 16.46 -14.10
N ASP A 106 3.23 15.29 -14.10
CA ASP A 106 2.06 15.04 -13.28
C ASP A 106 2.51 14.99 -11.81
N VAL A 107 2.04 15.99 -11.05
CA VAL A 107 2.24 16.14 -9.62
C VAL A 107 0.86 16.06 -8.97
N ILE A 108 0.52 14.89 -8.45
CA ILE A 108 -0.84 14.58 -7.97
C ILE A 108 -0.79 14.11 -6.53
N ALA A 109 -1.54 14.75 -5.64
CA ALA A 109 -1.73 14.28 -4.26
C ALA A 109 -3.16 13.80 -4.05
N ARG A 110 -3.34 12.49 -3.83
CA ARG A 110 -4.62 11.87 -3.45
C ARG A 110 -4.58 11.52 -1.97
N PHE A 111 -5.40 12.21 -1.18
CA PHE A 111 -5.65 11.91 0.23
C PHE A 111 -6.87 11.01 0.35
N VAL A 112 -6.71 9.86 1.00
CA VAL A 112 -7.80 8.94 1.34
C VAL A 112 -7.92 8.91 2.86
N ARG A 113 -9.08 9.31 3.40
CA ARG A 113 -9.37 9.20 4.84
C ARG A 113 -9.80 7.77 5.18
N GLU A 114 -9.67 7.36 6.44
CA GLU A 114 -10.11 6.06 6.95
C GLU A 114 -11.57 5.65 6.61
N ASP A 115 -12.47 6.61 6.38
CA ASP A 115 -13.85 6.37 5.91
C ASP A 115 -13.94 5.98 4.41
N GLY A 116 -12.83 6.02 3.66
CA GLY A 116 -12.80 5.90 2.20
C GLY A 116 -13.15 7.19 1.43
N GLU A 117 -13.47 8.29 2.11
CA GLU A 117 -13.64 9.60 1.48
C GLU A 117 -12.31 10.09 0.90
N GLN A 118 -12.34 10.74 -0.28
CA GLN A 118 -11.14 11.18 -0.99
C GLN A 118 -11.13 12.69 -1.30
N LEU A 119 -9.97 13.31 -1.10
CA LEU A 119 -9.64 14.64 -1.60
C LEU A 119 -8.43 14.50 -2.52
N LEU A 120 -8.50 15.14 -3.69
CA LEU A 120 -7.55 14.95 -4.78
C LEU A 120 -7.09 16.32 -5.28
N VAL A 121 -5.79 16.43 -5.51
CA VAL A 121 -5.07 17.64 -5.94
C VAL A 121 -4.30 17.26 -7.19
N ASP A 122 -4.81 17.66 -8.35
CA ASP A 122 -4.38 17.25 -9.70
C ASP A 122 -4.41 18.41 -10.71
N GLU A 123 -4.30 19.65 -10.22
CA GLU A 123 -4.47 20.90 -10.97
C GLU A 123 -5.90 21.18 -11.49
N THR A 124 -6.92 20.36 -11.16
CA THR A 124 -8.33 20.63 -11.55
C THR A 124 -9.07 21.54 -10.56
N ASP A 125 -9.44 21.03 -9.38
CA ASP A 125 -9.99 21.81 -8.25
C ASP A 125 -8.86 22.53 -7.50
N TRP A 126 -7.76 21.81 -7.26
CA TRP A 126 -6.62 22.20 -6.43
C TRP A 126 -5.30 21.93 -7.16
N GLY A 127 -4.41 22.94 -7.21
CA GLY A 127 -3.01 22.79 -7.63
C GLY A 127 -2.09 22.67 -6.41
N LEU A 128 -0.99 21.92 -6.55
CA LEU A 128 -0.04 21.70 -5.45
C LEU A 128 1.12 22.71 -5.54
N THR A 129 1.22 23.62 -4.57
CA THR A 129 2.21 24.72 -4.55
C THR A 129 3.55 24.29 -3.95
N SER A 130 3.54 23.42 -2.93
CA SER A 130 4.75 22.98 -2.23
C SER A 130 4.67 21.54 -1.71
N ILE A 131 5.82 20.85 -1.74
CA ILE A 131 6.04 19.52 -1.18
C ILE A 131 7.30 19.56 -0.30
N GLU A 132 7.14 19.34 1.00
CA GLU A 132 8.25 19.23 1.96
C GLU A 132 8.21 17.86 2.65
N GLY A 133 9.37 17.20 2.76
CA GLY A 133 9.50 15.89 3.42
C GLY A 133 9.29 14.65 2.54
N ALA A 134 8.85 14.80 1.28
CA ALA A 134 8.63 13.66 0.38
C ALA A 134 9.93 12.94 -0.03
N ALA A 135 11.02 13.66 -0.29
CA ALA A 135 12.23 13.10 -0.90
C ALA A 135 13.07 12.20 0.02
N ALA A 136 13.08 12.42 1.34
CA ALA A 136 13.84 11.63 2.30
C ALA A 136 13.24 11.72 3.72
N PRO A 137 13.33 10.66 4.54
CA PRO A 137 12.90 10.68 5.93
C PRO A 137 13.93 11.33 6.86
N ALA A 138 13.54 11.63 8.10
CA ALA A 138 14.42 12.25 9.09
C ALA A 138 15.45 11.24 9.65
N TYR A 139 16.70 11.32 9.21
CA TYR A 139 17.80 10.52 9.76
C TYR A 139 18.25 11.04 11.13
N GLN A 140 18.23 10.19 12.15
CA GLN A 140 18.65 10.52 13.51
C GLN A 140 19.98 9.83 13.83
N LEU A 141 21.01 10.65 14.04
CA LEU A 141 22.38 10.24 14.36
C LEU A 141 22.64 10.45 15.85
N PHE A 142 23.07 9.40 16.55
CA PHE A 142 23.52 9.50 17.94
C PHE A 142 25.03 9.61 17.98
N THR A 143 25.53 10.61 18.71
CA THR A 143 26.93 11.04 18.71
C THR A 143 27.41 11.32 20.14
N GLU A 144 28.55 10.76 20.51
CA GLU A 144 29.23 11.04 21.77
C GLU A 144 30.59 11.70 21.49
N ASN A 145 30.93 12.73 22.25
CA ASN A 145 32.20 13.45 22.08
C ASN A 145 33.36 12.57 22.57
N THR A 146 34.46 12.54 21.80
CA THR A 146 35.66 11.78 22.20
C THR A 146 36.28 12.40 23.47
N ALA A 147 36.72 11.56 24.41
CA ALA A 147 37.29 12.02 25.69
C ALA A 147 38.66 12.75 25.55
N SER A 148 39.32 12.64 24.40
CA SER A 148 40.54 13.39 24.05
C SER A 148 40.74 13.37 22.53
N GLY A 149 41.23 14.49 21.97
CA GLY A 149 41.38 14.70 20.53
C GLY A 149 40.11 15.21 19.84
N ASP A 150 40.25 15.67 18.60
CA ASP A 150 39.17 16.25 17.82
C ASP A 150 38.25 15.17 17.22
N GLY A 151 36.94 15.27 17.47
CA GLY A 151 35.93 14.46 16.79
C GLY A 151 34.91 13.77 17.71
N VAL A 152 34.00 13.05 17.06
CA VAL A 152 32.80 12.44 17.65
C VAL A 152 32.73 10.96 17.26
N VAL A 153 32.29 10.12 18.19
CA VAL A 153 31.96 8.72 17.94
C VAL A 153 30.47 8.61 17.65
N VAL A 154 30.10 8.00 16.53
CA VAL A 154 28.70 7.67 16.22
C VAL A 154 28.31 6.41 16.98
N THR A 155 27.42 6.55 17.98
CA THR A 155 26.93 5.43 18.79
C THR A 155 25.69 4.76 18.23
N GLY A 156 24.96 5.43 17.32
CA GLY A 156 23.79 4.85 16.67
C GLY A 156 23.29 5.65 15.47
N LYS A 157 22.51 4.97 14.62
CA LYS A 157 21.76 5.54 13.50
C LYS A 157 20.37 4.95 13.52
N ARG A 158 19.33 5.76 13.31
CA ARG A 158 17.98 5.29 13.02
C ARG A 158 17.28 6.23 12.05
N VAL A 159 16.34 5.69 11.27
CA VAL A 159 15.35 6.50 10.56
C VAL A 159 14.26 6.85 11.58
N GLY A 160 13.90 8.13 11.68
CA GLY A 160 12.78 8.60 12.49
C GLY A 160 11.44 8.55 11.73
N ALA A 161 10.35 8.96 12.38
CA ALA A 161 9.11 9.27 11.68
C ALA A 161 9.36 10.31 10.57
N ARG A 162 8.54 10.27 9.50
CA ARG A 162 8.60 11.28 8.44
C ARG A 162 7.54 12.35 8.67
N ASP A 163 7.98 13.59 8.79
CA ASP A 163 7.11 14.74 8.67
C ASP A 163 6.89 15.03 7.17
N LEU A 164 5.64 15.10 6.73
CA LEU A 164 5.25 15.40 5.35
C LEU A 164 4.32 16.61 5.36
N LYS A 165 4.74 17.69 4.69
CA LYS A 165 3.96 18.91 4.54
C LYS A 165 3.64 19.15 3.06
N LEU A 166 2.37 19.42 2.79
CA LEU A 166 1.85 19.67 1.44
C LEU A 166 1.03 20.97 1.48
N GLU A 167 1.27 21.87 0.53
CA GLU A 167 0.55 23.13 0.38
C GLU A 167 -0.15 23.16 -0.99
N ALA A 168 -1.44 23.50 -1.00
CA ALA A 168 -2.26 23.51 -2.22
C ALA A 168 -3.17 24.74 -2.29
N GLU A 169 -3.45 25.23 -3.49
CA GLU A 169 -4.28 26.41 -3.77
C GLU A 169 -5.41 26.08 -4.75
N VAL A 170 -6.56 26.78 -4.60
CA VAL A 170 -7.71 26.66 -5.49
C VAL A 170 -7.40 27.22 -6.89
N MET A 171 -7.70 26.45 -7.93
CA MET A 171 -7.41 26.81 -9.33
C MET A 171 -8.45 27.75 -9.98
N ASP A 172 -9.74 27.67 -9.61
CA ASP A 172 -10.78 28.66 -9.99
C ASP A 172 -11.36 29.32 -8.72
N THR A 173 -11.03 30.59 -8.51
CA THR A 173 -11.47 31.38 -7.34
C THR A 173 -12.99 31.48 -7.20
N ARG A 174 -13.77 31.22 -8.26
CA ARG A 174 -15.24 31.14 -8.17
C ARG A 174 -15.74 30.06 -7.23
N ASN A 175 -14.96 28.98 -7.07
CA ASN A 175 -15.31 27.82 -6.24
C ASN A 175 -14.69 27.88 -4.83
N ASN A 176 -14.03 29.01 -4.48
CA ASN A 176 -13.34 29.22 -3.20
C ASN A 176 -14.16 28.80 -1.98
N ASP A 177 -15.46 29.14 -1.91
CA ASP A 177 -16.28 28.85 -0.73
C ASP A 177 -16.62 27.35 -0.61
N ILE A 178 -16.94 26.69 -1.72
CA ILE A 178 -17.24 25.25 -1.80
C ILE A 178 -15.98 24.44 -1.50
N LEU A 179 -14.87 24.74 -2.18
CA LEU A 179 -13.64 23.99 -2.06
C LEU A 179 -13.01 24.17 -0.67
N ARG A 180 -12.89 25.39 -0.14
CA ARG A 180 -12.39 25.62 1.21
C ARG A 180 -13.28 24.95 2.26
N ARG A 181 -14.62 24.99 2.10
CA ARG A 181 -15.55 24.27 3.00
C ARG A 181 -15.37 22.75 2.92
N ARG A 182 -15.11 22.18 1.74
CA ARG A 182 -14.79 20.76 1.55
C ARG A 182 -13.47 20.38 2.23
N ALA A 183 -12.39 21.15 2.02
CA ALA A 183 -11.09 20.87 2.64
C ALA A 183 -11.16 20.92 4.19
N VAL A 184 -11.77 21.98 4.75
CA VAL A 184 -11.98 22.11 6.21
C VAL A 184 -12.87 20.98 6.77
N ALA A 185 -13.85 20.50 5.99
CA ALA A 185 -14.69 19.38 6.39
C ALA A 185 -14.03 18.00 6.21
N PHE A 186 -12.97 17.90 5.41
CA PHE A 186 -12.24 16.67 5.09
C PHE A 186 -11.09 16.41 6.08
N PHE A 187 -10.24 17.42 6.31
CA PHE A 187 -9.08 17.33 7.20
C PHE A 187 -9.47 17.52 8.66
N ARG A 188 -9.90 16.41 9.30
CA ARG A 188 -10.31 16.38 10.71
C ARG A 188 -9.21 15.79 11.58
N GLY A 189 -8.95 16.42 12.73
CA GLY A 189 -8.04 15.88 13.73
C GLY A 189 -8.51 14.52 14.26
N LYS A 190 -7.56 13.65 14.62
CA LYS A 190 -7.75 12.25 15.06
C LYS A 190 -8.27 11.27 13.99
N THR A 191 -8.18 11.60 12.70
CA THR A 191 -8.48 10.66 11.61
C THR A 191 -7.19 10.26 10.88
N ASN A 192 -7.11 8.99 10.48
CA ASN A 192 -5.97 8.44 9.75
C ASN A 192 -6.10 8.71 8.25
N PHE A 193 -4.97 8.95 7.58
CA PHE A 193 -4.91 9.19 6.13
C PHE A 193 -3.91 8.27 5.44
N GLN A 194 -4.30 7.78 4.26
CA GLN A 194 -3.39 7.26 3.25
C GLN A 194 -3.15 8.37 2.23
N ILE A 195 -1.88 8.69 2.02
CA ILE A 195 -1.43 9.83 1.20
C ILE A 195 -0.70 9.23 0.02
N HIS A 196 -1.32 9.29 -1.15
CA HIS A 196 -0.73 8.82 -2.41
C HIS A 196 -0.19 10.04 -3.15
N LEU A 197 1.11 10.05 -3.42
CA LEU A 197 1.80 11.12 -4.11
C LEU A 197 2.35 10.58 -5.44
N THR A 198 1.88 11.14 -6.55
CA THR A 198 2.51 11.06 -7.86
C THR A 198 3.47 12.24 -8.00
N TYR A 199 4.72 11.97 -8.35
CA TYR A 199 5.70 12.99 -8.70
C TYR A 199 6.51 12.50 -9.89
N MET A 200 6.54 13.27 -10.99
CA MET A 200 7.25 12.93 -12.22
C MET A 200 6.91 11.52 -12.75
N GLY A 201 5.63 11.15 -12.71
CA GLY A 201 5.12 9.85 -13.16
C GLY A 201 5.32 8.67 -12.18
N VAL A 202 6.06 8.85 -11.08
CA VAL A 202 6.22 7.83 -10.03
C VAL A 202 5.16 8.04 -8.97
N THR A 203 4.27 7.05 -8.76
CA THR A 203 3.26 7.08 -7.69
C THR A 203 3.64 6.14 -6.55
N ARG A 204 3.65 6.66 -5.32
CA ARG A 204 3.85 5.89 -4.09
C ARG A 204 2.90 6.41 -3.00
N TRP A 205 2.66 5.61 -1.96
CA TRP A 205 1.81 6.01 -0.84
C TRP A 205 2.47 5.86 0.53
N ILE A 206 1.94 6.59 1.50
CA ILE A 206 2.37 6.52 2.90
C ILE A 206 1.16 6.68 3.83
N ALA A 207 1.21 6.05 5.00
CA ALA A 207 0.21 6.21 6.04
C ALA A 207 0.66 7.29 7.04
N GLY A 208 -0.20 8.28 7.31
CA GLY A 208 0.10 9.39 8.20
C GLY A 208 -1.09 9.86 9.03
N GLU A 209 -0.78 10.39 10.20
CA GLU A 209 -1.74 11.06 11.09
C GLU A 209 -1.66 12.58 10.87
N LEU A 210 -2.81 13.26 10.81
CA LEU A 210 -2.88 14.70 10.64
C LEU A 210 -2.44 15.42 11.92
N ALA A 211 -1.24 16.02 11.88
CA ALA A 211 -0.66 16.74 13.01
C ALA A 211 -1.08 18.22 13.05
N ALA A 212 -1.16 18.88 11.89
CA ALA A 212 -1.72 20.21 11.76
C ALA A 212 -2.39 20.43 10.40
N PHE A 213 -3.38 21.31 10.38
CA PHE A 213 -4.05 21.81 9.18
C PHE A 213 -4.29 23.30 9.37
N ASP A 214 -3.85 24.11 8.41
CA ASP A 214 -4.21 25.52 8.31
C ASP A 214 -4.84 25.80 6.94
N ALA A 215 -5.81 26.71 6.95
CA ALA A 215 -6.50 27.22 5.77
C ALA A 215 -6.65 28.73 5.99
N PRO A 216 -5.63 29.54 5.67
CA PRO A 216 -5.59 30.95 6.06
C PRO A 216 -6.83 31.70 5.55
N SER A 217 -7.36 32.59 6.38
CA SER A 217 -8.54 33.40 6.03
C SER A 217 -8.10 34.68 5.31
N SER A 218 -7.62 34.51 4.08
CA SER A 218 -7.21 35.61 3.19
C SER A 218 -8.41 36.34 2.57
N GLN A 219 -8.17 37.31 1.69
CA GLN A 219 -9.22 38.00 0.96
C GLN A 219 -10.02 37.00 0.10
N ILE A 220 -11.36 37.06 0.15
CA ILE A 220 -12.27 36.07 -0.47
C ILE A 220 -12.02 35.92 -1.98
N ASP A 221 -11.62 37.01 -2.65
CA ASP A 221 -11.37 37.07 -4.10
C ASP A 221 -9.99 36.50 -4.52
N GLN A 222 -9.10 36.23 -3.55
CA GLN A 222 -7.80 35.58 -3.78
C GLN A 222 -7.95 34.05 -3.76
N PRO A 223 -7.10 33.30 -4.50
CA PRO A 223 -7.01 31.84 -4.35
C PRO A 223 -6.94 31.45 -2.87
N GLN A 224 -7.83 30.56 -2.45
CA GLN A 224 -7.79 30.02 -1.08
C GLN A 224 -6.80 28.87 -1.05
N GLY A 225 -5.85 28.94 -0.13
CA GLY A 225 -4.88 27.87 0.11
C GLY A 225 -5.24 27.01 1.31
N PHE A 226 -4.66 25.81 1.37
CA PHE A 226 -4.47 25.08 2.61
C PHE A 226 -3.05 24.53 2.73
N SER A 227 -2.58 24.36 3.96
CA SER A 227 -1.39 23.59 4.31
C SER A 227 -1.79 22.44 5.23
N VAL A 228 -1.34 21.23 4.90
CA VAL A 228 -1.50 20.02 5.72
C VAL A 228 -0.14 19.52 6.15
N TYR A 229 -0.04 19.15 7.43
CA TYR A 229 1.15 18.60 8.05
C TYR A 229 0.79 17.23 8.62
N PHE A 230 1.42 16.19 8.09
CA PHE A 230 1.25 14.81 8.53
C PHE A 230 2.52 14.31 9.22
N VAL A 231 2.34 13.60 10.32
CA VAL A 231 3.40 12.76 10.91
C VAL A 231 3.14 11.33 10.46
N CYS A 232 4.09 10.76 9.72
CA CYS A 232 4.02 9.38 9.23
C CYS A 232 4.86 8.49 10.15
N PRO A 233 4.24 7.62 10.98
CA PRO A 233 4.98 6.75 11.91
C PRO A 233 5.85 5.72 11.19
N ALA A 234 5.38 5.23 10.04
CA ALA A 234 6.20 4.51 9.07
C ALA A 234 6.94 5.54 8.21
N ALA A 235 8.28 5.47 8.20
CA ALA A 235 9.11 6.46 7.53
C ALA A 235 9.17 6.30 6.00
N PHE A 236 8.88 5.11 5.48
CA PHE A 236 9.13 4.73 4.09
C PHE A 236 7.85 4.79 3.25
N TRP A 237 8.02 5.23 2.00
CA TRP A 237 6.97 5.19 0.98
C TRP A 237 6.75 3.76 0.49
N GLN A 238 5.53 3.44 0.10
CA GLN A 238 5.09 2.10 -0.30
C GLN A 238 4.59 2.08 -1.75
N SER A 239 4.75 0.96 -2.45
CA SER A 239 4.15 0.73 -3.78
C SER A 239 2.62 0.66 -3.69
N GLU A 240 1.91 1.30 -4.64
CA GLU A 240 0.46 1.15 -4.82
C GLU A 240 0.08 -0.34 -4.95
N ASP A 241 0.82 -1.07 -5.78
CA ASP A 241 0.64 -2.51 -5.95
C ASP A 241 1.23 -3.28 -4.76
N ASP A 242 0.40 -4.15 -4.17
CA ASP A 242 0.84 -5.27 -3.32
C ASP A 242 1.34 -6.40 -4.24
N PHE A 243 2.64 -6.69 -4.19
CA PHE A 243 3.24 -7.73 -5.04
C PHE A 243 2.90 -9.13 -4.52
N GLY A 244 1.74 -9.63 -4.94
CA GLY A 244 1.28 -10.99 -4.66
C GLY A 244 1.80 -12.02 -5.65
N GLN A 245 2.82 -12.81 -5.28
CA GLN A 245 3.26 -13.97 -6.06
C GLN A 245 2.97 -15.29 -5.34
N ASP A 246 2.26 -16.18 -6.03
CA ASP A 246 2.16 -17.60 -5.66
C ASP A 246 3.41 -18.35 -6.13
N ILE A 247 4.12 -18.94 -5.17
CA ILE A 247 5.35 -19.71 -5.38
C ILE A 247 5.01 -21.15 -5.84
N ALA A 248 3.88 -21.69 -5.38
CA ALA A 248 3.40 -23.04 -5.66
C ALA A 248 2.30 -23.09 -6.75
N GLY A 249 2.09 -21.96 -7.45
CA GLY A 249 0.91 -21.74 -8.28
C GLY A 249 0.80 -22.65 -9.51
N GLU A 250 -0.39 -23.22 -9.69
CA GLU A 250 -0.80 -23.90 -10.91
C GLU A 250 -0.95 -22.87 -12.04
N THR A 251 -0.06 -22.91 -13.04
CA THR A 251 -0.14 -22.00 -14.18
C THR A 251 -1.10 -22.60 -15.21
N ALA A 252 -2.30 -22.02 -15.36
CA ALA A 252 -3.24 -22.40 -16.42
C ALA A 252 -2.60 -22.27 -17.80
N ARG A 253 -2.82 -23.28 -18.67
CA ARG A 253 -2.28 -23.36 -20.04
C ARG A 253 -3.34 -23.60 -21.11
N TRP A 254 -4.58 -23.88 -20.69
CA TRP A 254 -5.71 -24.06 -21.58
C TRP A 254 -6.02 -22.77 -22.37
N GLY A 255 -6.12 -22.91 -23.69
CA GLY A 255 -6.36 -21.82 -24.62
C GLY A 255 -6.68 -22.34 -26.03
N PHE A 256 -7.00 -21.41 -26.93
CA PHE A 256 -7.30 -21.70 -28.33
C PHE A 256 -6.28 -21.00 -29.25
N PRO A 257 -5.81 -21.61 -30.37
CA PRO A 257 -6.20 -22.91 -30.91
C PRO A 257 -5.75 -24.11 -30.05
N TYR A 258 -6.53 -25.19 -30.09
CA TYR A 258 -6.25 -26.39 -29.32
C TYR A 258 -4.95 -27.07 -29.78
N MET A 259 -3.98 -27.14 -28.88
CA MET A 259 -2.78 -27.98 -28.99
C MET A 259 -3.07 -29.35 -28.36
N ASP A 260 -3.85 -30.17 -29.06
CA ASP A 260 -4.00 -31.59 -28.72
C ASP A 260 -2.86 -32.39 -29.35
N HIS A 261 -2.17 -33.20 -28.54
CA HIS A 261 -1.10 -34.07 -29.00
C HIS A 261 -1.48 -35.55 -28.78
N PRO A 262 -1.56 -36.39 -29.82
CA PRO A 262 -2.24 -37.70 -29.79
C PRO A 262 -1.56 -38.80 -28.95
N ARG A 263 -0.57 -38.46 -28.13
CA ARG A 263 0.05 -39.30 -27.10
C ARG A 263 0.23 -38.63 -25.73
N GLN A 264 -0.05 -37.33 -25.63
CA GLN A 264 0.15 -36.51 -24.43
C GLN A 264 -1.13 -35.79 -23.98
N GLY A 265 -2.17 -35.79 -24.82
CA GLY A 265 -3.44 -35.11 -24.58
C GLY A 265 -3.34 -33.60 -24.73
N VAL A 266 -4.25 -32.91 -24.04
CA VAL A 266 -4.33 -31.44 -24.00
C VAL A 266 -3.71 -30.92 -22.71
N LEU A 267 -2.77 -29.98 -22.81
CA LEU A 267 -2.18 -29.32 -21.65
C LEU A 267 -3.16 -28.28 -21.06
N VAL A 268 -3.94 -28.68 -20.05
CA VAL A 268 -4.87 -27.79 -19.33
C VAL A 268 -4.12 -26.80 -18.44
N SER A 269 -3.07 -27.26 -17.75
CA SER A 269 -2.29 -26.48 -16.78
C SER A 269 -0.89 -27.06 -16.59
N ALA A 270 -0.03 -26.35 -15.86
CA ALA A 270 1.29 -26.80 -15.46
C ALA A 270 1.59 -26.38 -14.01
N TYR A 271 1.83 -27.37 -13.13
CA TYR A 271 2.28 -27.15 -11.76
C TYR A 271 3.74 -26.67 -11.70
N ARG A 272 4.01 -25.71 -10.82
CA ARG A 272 5.39 -25.30 -10.48
C ARG A 272 5.93 -26.19 -9.37
N PHE A 273 6.62 -27.27 -9.75
CA PHE A 273 7.30 -28.17 -8.79
C PHE A 273 8.54 -27.55 -8.11
N GLN A 274 8.90 -26.31 -8.45
CA GLN A 274 10.02 -25.60 -7.84
C GLN A 274 9.63 -25.05 -6.46
N ARG A 275 10.10 -25.69 -5.39
CA ARG A 275 9.92 -25.26 -3.99
C ARG A 275 10.66 -23.98 -3.62
N GLN A 276 11.50 -23.49 -4.53
CA GLN A 276 12.26 -22.25 -4.46
C GLN A 276 11.78 -21.30 -5.56
N VAL A 277 11.60 -20.02 -5.22
CA VAL A 277 11.53 -18.92 -6.18
C VAL A 277 12.57 -17.86 -5.79
N GLU A 278 13.20 -17.27 -6.80
CA GLU A 278 14.01 -16.06 -6.67
C GLU A 278 13.14 -14.86 -7.09
N LEU A 279 13.01 -13.88 -6.19
CA LEU A 279 12.29 -12.63 -6.42
C LEU A 279 13.31 -11.48 -6.43
N ASP A 280 13.32 -10.70 -7.49
CA ASP A 280 14.09 -9.45 -7.53
C ASP A 280 13.27 -8.35 -6.82
N TYR A 281 13.87 -7.71 -5.83
CA TYR A 281 13.25 -6.68 -5.00
C TYR A 281 13.94 -5.33 -5.24
N ASP A 282 13.23 -4.48 -5.96
CA ASP A 282 13.60 -3.14 -6.44
C ASP A 282 13.12 -2.01 -5.50
N GLY A 283 12.99 -2.31 -4.20
CA GLY A 283 12.80 -1.29 -3.15
C GLY A 283 14.15 -0.82 -2.58
N ASP A 284 14.19 0.42 -2.10
CA ASP A 284 15.40 1.02 -1.51
C ASP A 284 15.72 0.42 -0.13
N GLU A 285 14.68 0.06 0.63
CA GLU A 285 14.75 -0.36 2.03
C GLU A 285 14.05 -1.71 2.23
N PRO A 286 14.41 -2.52 3.26
CA PRO A 286 13.86 -3.85 3.44
C PRO A 286 12.36 -3.87 3.74
N ALA A 287 11.61 -4.74 3.05
CA ALA A 287 10.18 -4.93 3.31
C ALA A 287 9.88 -6.18 4.15
N TRP A 288 8.85 -6.10 4.97
CA TRP A 288 8.27 -7.24 5.71
C TRP A 288 7.14 -7.88 4.90
N PRO A 289 7.33 -9.09 4.32
CA PRO A 289 6.28 -9.75 3.58
C PRO A 289 5.19 -10.31 4.49
N ARG A 290 3.96 -10.38 3.96
CA ARG A 290 2.87 -11.19 4.52
C ARG A 290 2.75 -12.46 3.70
N ILE A 291 2.87 -13.61 4.35
CA ILE A 291 2.91 -14.91 3.68
C ILE A 291 1.67 -15.71 4.07
N THR A 292 0.92 -16.17 3.09
CA THR A 292 -0.26 -17.01 3.30
C THR A 292 0.03 -18.41 2.80
N LEU A 293 0.08 -19.36 3.73
CA LEU A 293 0.21 -20.79 3.47
C LEU A 293 -1.18 -21.41 3.47
N THR A 294 -1.57 -22.12 2.40
CA THR A 294 -2.88 -22.80 2.30
C THR A 294 -2.66 -24.28 2.00
N ALA A 295 -3.26 -25.15 2.80
CA ALA A 295 -3.12 -26.60 2.66
C ALA A 295 -4.30 -27.19 1.85
N SER A 296 -4.00 -27.87 0.75
CA SER A 296 -4.99 -28.58 -0.08
C SER A 296 -5.24 -30.02 0.40
N GLU A 297 -4.27 -30.60 1.12
CA GLU A 297 -4.33 -31.91 1.77
C GLU A 297 -3.76 -31.80 3.20
N THR A 298 -3.54 -32.92 3.89
CA THR A 298 -2.90 -32.91 5.21
C THR A 298 -1.40 -32.55 5.10
N VAL A 299 -0.97 -31.47 5.74
CA VAL A 299 0.44 -31.00 5.74
C VAL A 299 0.99 -30.93 7.16
N THR A 300 2.15 -31.52 7.41
CA THR A 300 2.76 -31.62 8.75
C THR A 300 3.96 -30.70 8.88
N ASN A 301 3.96 -29.85 9.91
CA ASN A 301 5.06 -28.93 10.26
C ASN A 301 5.59 -28.06 9.10
N PRO A 302 4.72 -27.28 8.43
CA PRO A 302 5.13 -26.43 7.31
C PRO A 302 6.18 -25.38 7.74
N LYS A 303 7.18 -25.19 6.87
CA LYS A 303 8.33 -24.31 7.05
C LYS A 303 8.48 -23.39 5.85
N MET A 304 8.61 -22.10 6.15
CA MET A 304 8.91 -21.04 5.19
C MET A 304 10.31 -20.49 5.44
N SER A 305 11.08 -20.24 4.37
CA SER A 305 12.44 -19.70 4.44
C SER A 305 12.62 -18.52 3.48
N ILE A 306 13.36 -17.50 3.90
CA ILE A 306 13.83 -16.37 3.07
C ILE A 306 15.32 -16.21 3.31
N ASN A 307 16.14 -16.24 2.26
CA ASN A 307 17.59 -16.02 2.32
C ASN A 307 18.34 -16.89 3.37
N GLY A 308 17.79 -18.07 3.69
CA GLY A 308 18.32 -18.99 4.71
C GLY A 308 17.78 -18.79 6.13
N ALA A 309 17.20 -17.63 6.45
CA ALA A 309 16.35 -17.48 7.63
C ALA A 309 15.05 -18.28 7.44
N TYR A 310 14.41 -18.72 8.53
CA TYR A 310 13.18 -19.49 8.44
C TYR A 310 12.24 -19.30 9.63
N VAL A 311 10.96 -19.62 9.39
CA VAL A 311 9.93 -19.83 10.40
C VAL A 311 9.26 -21.19 10.13
N ARG A 312 9.15 -22.01 11.18
CA ARG A 312 8.59 -23.37 11.12
C ARG A 312 7.44 -23.52 12.09
N LEU A 313 6.30 -23.95 11.58
CA LEU A 313 5.14 -24.31 12.37
C LEU A 313 5.31 -25.73 12.95
N LEU A 314 4.84 -25.95 14.16
CA LEU A 314 4.77 -27.23 14.86
C LEU A 314 3.29 -27.60 15.05
N ASP A 315 2.60 -27.79 13.92
CA ASP A 315 1.19 -28.13 13.83
C ASP A 315 0.91 -28.96 12.57
N THR A 316 -0.22 -29.65 12.55
CA THR A 316 -0.73 -30.29 11.33
C THR A 316 -1.84 -29.44 10.75
N LEU A 317 -1.73 -29.13 9.46
CA LEU A 317 -2.78 -28.49 8.67
C LEU A 317 -3.63 -29.56 8.00
N LEU A 318 -4.94 -29.34 7.95
CA LEU A 318 -5.90 -30.16 7.21
C LEU A 318 -6.24 -29.48 5.87
N ALA A 319 -6.86 -30.22 4.96
CA ALA A 319 -7.37 -29.67 3.70
C ALA A 319 -8.32 -28.48 3.97
N GLY A 320 -7.98 -27.31 3.42
CA GLY A 320 -8.69 -26.05 3.61
C GLY A 320 -8.13 -25.14 4.73
N ASP A 321 -7.17 -25.60 5.54
CA ASP A 321 -6.52 -24.73 6.52
C ASP A 321 -5.67 -23.65 5.83
N SER A 322 -5.79 -22.41 6.32
CA SER A 322 -4.96 -21.27 5.93
C SER A 322 -4.17 -20.75 7.13
N VAL A 323 -2.87 -20.51 6.94
CA VAL A 323 -1.97 -19.91 7.93
C VAL A 323 -1.34 -18.65 7.37
N THR A 324 -1.61 -17.51 8.01
CA THR A 324 -1.01 -16.23 7.66
C THR A 324 0.15 -15.92 8.60
N LEU A 325 1.33 -15.73 8.03
CA LEU A 325 2.53 -15.21 8.69
C LEU A 325 2.64 -13.70 8.40
N ALA A 326 2.75 -12.89 9.44
CA ALA A 326 3.19 -11.50 9.36
C ALA A 326 4.40 -11.32 10.29
N PHE A 327 5.46 -10.65 9.82
CA PHE A 327 6.70 -10.52 10.56
C PHE A 327 6.82 -9.21 11.34
N ASP A 328 6.14 -8.15 10.91
CA ASP A 328 6.04 -6.87 11.62
C ASP A 328 4.58 -6.35 11.69
N PRO A 329 4.01 -6.18 12.90
CA PRO A 329 4.43 -6.82 14.14
C PRO A 329 4.28 -8.35 14.02
N PRO A 330 5.15 -9.16 14.67
CA PRO A 330 5.16 -10.62 14.49
C PRO A 330 3.85 -11.25 14.97
N ARG A 331 3.08 -11.80 14.02
CA ARG A 331 1.77 -12.44 14.23
C ARG A 331 1.63 -13.63 13.30
N VAL A 332 1.14 -14.75 13.84
CA VAL A 332 0.83 -15.95 13.06
C VAL A 332 -0.56 -16.43 13.42
N THR A 333 -1.42 -16.55 12.41
CA THR A 333 -2.82 -16.95 12.59
C THR A 333 -3.19 -18.13 11.70
N LYS A 334 -3.95 -19.09 12.25
CA LYS A 334 -4.54 -20.23 11.53
C LYS A 334 -6.05 -20.00 11.45
N ASN A 335 -6.60 -19.86 10.25
CA ASN A 335 -8.00 -19.53 10.00
C ASN A 335 -8.51 -18.29 10.79
N GLY A 336 -7.60 -17.37 11.15
CA GLY A 336 -7.86 -16.19 11.98
C GLY A 336 -7.46 -16.32 13.46
N GLU A 337 -7.36 -17.52 14.03
CA GLU A 337 -6.94 -17.73 15.42
C GLU A 337 -5.43 -17.60 15.60
N ASN A 338 -4.97 -16.90 16.65
CA ASN A 338 -3.55 -16.70 16.91
C ASN A 338 -2.90 -17.99 17.46
N ILE A 339 -1.91 -18.50 16.73
CA ILE A 339 -1.18 -19.75 17.01
C ILE A 339 0.34 -19.52 17.10
N LEU A 340 0.78 -18.30 17.44
CA LEU A 340 2.20 -17.96 17.64
C LEU A 340 2.93 -18.88 18.65
N ASN A 341 2.18 -19.53 19.55
CA ASN A 341 2.69 -20.52 20.50
C ASN A 341 3.02 -21.91 19.89
N ARG A 342 2.53 -22.22 18.68
CA ARG A 342 2.80 -23.49 17.96
C ARG A 342 4.02 -23.40 17.05
N ILE A 343 4.97 -22.51 17.33
CA ILE A 343 6.08 -22.21 16.40
C ILE A 343 7.40 -22.69 17.01
N ASP A 344 8.28 -23.20 16.14
CA ASP A 344 9.61 -23.65 16.54
C ASP A 344 10.39 -22.47 17.14
N ARG A 345 10.94 -22.66 18.35
CA ARG A 345 11.70 -21.64 19.08
C ARG A 345 12.99 -21.21 18.37
N THR A 346 13.43 -21.97 17.38
CA THR A 346 14.58 -21.65 16.50
C THR A 346 14.19 -20.78 15.30
N SER A 347 12.89 -20.52 15.09
CA SER A 347 12.38 -19.63 14.04
C SER A 347 12.83 -18.19 14.24
N ASN A 348 13.35 -17.55 13.20
CA ASN A 348 13.85 -16.17 13.26
C ASN A 348 12.93 -15.22 12.49
N PHE A 349 11.95 -14.63 13.19
CA PHE A 349 11.04 -13.63 12.61
C PHE A 349 11.77 -12.39 12.11
N SER A 350 12.74 -11.88 12.87
CA SER A 350 13.43 -10.61 12.59
C SER A 350 14.25 -10.62 11.30
N ALA A 351 14.63 -11.81 10.80
CA ALA A 351 15.37 -11.98 9.55
C ALA A 351 14.49 -12.34 8.34
N MET A 352 13.16 -12.46 8.50
CA MET A 352 12.22 -12.71 7.40
C MET A 352 11.87 -11.41 6.67
N GLN A 353 12.89 -10.73 6.14
CA GLN A 353 12.79 -9.47 5.39
C GLN A 353 13.17 -9.70 3.93
N MET A 354 12.46 -9.05 3.02
CA MET A 354 12.90 -8.86 1.63
C MET A 354 13.98 -7.78 1.63
N GLN A 355 15.18 -8.10 1.16
CA GLN A 355 16.32 -7.16 1.05
C GLN A 355 16.42 -6.58 -0.38
N PRO A 356 17.00 -5.38 -0.58
CA PRO A 356 17.35 -4.87 -1.91
C PRO A 356 18.09 -5.90 -2.78
N GLY A 357 17.54 -6.19 -3.98
CA GLY A 357 18.04 -7.19 -4.93
C GLY A 357 17.37 -8.56 -4.84
N ILE A 358 18.11 -9.61 -5.22
CA ILE A 358 17.56 -10.98 -5.38
C ILE A 358 17.37 -11.66 -4.02
N ASN A 359 16.12 -12.03 -3.72
CA ASN A 359 15.72 -12.78 -2.54
C ASN A 359 15.33 -14.21 -2.91
N ARG A 360 15.84 -15.18 -2.15
CA ARG A 360 15.61 -16.62 -2.35
C ARG A 360 14.59 -17.12 -1.33
N ILE A 361 13.36 -17.37 -1.78
CA ILE A 361 12.24 -17.82 -0.94
C ILE A 361 12.00 -19.32 -1.17
N GLU A 362 11.94 -20.10 -0.08
CA GLU A 362 11.84 -21.57 -0.13
C GLU A 362 10.81 -22.13 0.87
N PHE A 363 9.85 -22.91 0.40
CA PHE A 363 8.85 -23.60 1.24
C PHE A 363 9.10 -25.11 1.32
N SER A 364 8.73 -25.71 2.45
CA SER A 364 8.88 -27.14 2.73
C SER A 364 7.94 -27.59 3.86
N ALA A 365 7.77 -28.89 4.06
CA ALA A 365 7.11 -29.48 5.22
C ALA A 365 7.86 -30.76 5.65
N ASP A 366 7.39 -31.44 6.70
CA ASP A 366 7.86 -32.81 7.02
C ASP A 366 7.09 -33.85 6.18
N ALA A 367 5.84 -33.54 5.84
CA ALA A 367 4.98 -34.30 4.95
C ALA A 367 3.93 -33.37 4.33
N GLY A 368 3.51 -33.65 3.10
CA GLY A 368 2.47 -32.89 2.40
C GLY A 368 2.97 -31.68 1.58
N ASP A 369 4.28 -31.49 1.41
CA ASP A 369 4.90 -30.35 0.69
C ASP A 369 4.23 -29.99 -0.65
N ASN A 370 3.83 -31.01 -1.42
CA ASN A 370 3.24 -30.83 -2.75
C ASN A 370 1.80 -30.28 -2.71
N ALA A 371 1.14 -30.33 -1.55
CA ALA A 371 -0.20 -29.82 -1.31
C ALA A 371 -0.22 -28.50 -0.49
N LEU A 372 0.95 -27.89 -0.30
CA LEU A 372 1.10 -26.60 0.39
C LEU A 372 1.25 -25.47 -0.63
N HIS A 373 0.22 -24.63 -0.76
CA HIS A 373 0.29 -23.41 -1.57
C HIS A 373 0.86 -22.26 -0.75
N CYS A 374 1.73 -21.44 -1.36
CA CYS A 374 2.43 -20.36 -0.68
C CYS A 374 2.34 -19.07 -1.48
N VAL A 375 1.52 -18.14 -1.00
CA VAL A 375 1.36 -16.80 -1.57
C VAL A 375 2.11 -15.80 -0.72
N VAL A 376 3.15 -15.19 -1.28
CA VAL A 376 3.91 -14.09 -0.67
C VAL A 376 3.35 -12.78 -1.20
N ARG A 377 3.13 -11.82 -0.29
CA ARG A 377 2.62 -10.46 -0.55
C ARG A 377 3.52 -9.43 0.13
N TYR A 378 3.83 -8.33 -0.54
CA TYR A 378 4.54 -7.19 0.04
C TYR A 378 4.32 -5.92 -0.78
N ASN A 379 4.22 -4.79 -0.08
CA ASN A 379 4.47 -3.49 -0.67
C ASN A 379 5.99 -3.22 -0.63
N LYS A 380 6.54 -2.72 -1.74
CA LYS A 380 7.96 -2.33 -1.86
C LYS A 380 8.18 -1.03 -1.09
N GLN A 381 9.28 -0.92 -0.34
CA GLN A 381 9.60 0.26 0.47
C GLN A 381 10.65 1.15 -0.18
N TYR A 382 10.43 2.46 -0.11
CA TYR A 382 11.24 3.48 -0.78
C TYR A 382 11.57 4.67 0.15
N LEU A 383 12.72 5.30 -0.07
CA LEU A 383 13.19 6.45 0.70
C LEU A 383 12.55 7.77 0.28
N GLY A 384 12.07 7.89 -0.96
CA GLY A 384 11.41 9.08 -1.48
C GLY A 384 10.24 8.77 -2.41
N VAL A 385 9.77 9.78 -3.15
CA VAL A 385 8.96 9.66 -4.37
C VAL A 385 9.84 10.08 -5.54
#